data_AF-A0A7C9AIT0-F1
#
_entry.id   AF-A0A7C9AIT0-F1
#
_cell.length_a   1.000
_cell.length_b   1.000
_cell.length_c   1.000
_cell.angle_alpha   90.00
_cell.angle_beta   90.00
_cell.angle_gamma   90.00
#
_symmetry.space_group_name_H-M   'P 1'
#
loop_
_entity.id
_entity.type
_entity.pdbx_description
1 polymer ?
#
loop_
_entity_poly.entity_id
_entity_poly.type
_entity_poly.pdbx_seq_one_letter_code
_entity_poly.pdbx_strand_id
1 'polypeptide(L)'
;RLGDIFNGCSYDMLDCALADTIQRFPLDIKPFKDMIQGMRMDTTKDRYENFEELYNYCYYVAGTVALMSVPIIAKSPESLTHAKSIYHTALCLGIGNQLTNILRDVGEDASMG
;
A
#
# COMPACT_ATOMS: atom_id res chain seq x y z
N ARG A 1 10.52 15.41 0.52
CA ARG A 1 10.40 14.64 -0.74
C ARG A 1 8.96 14.20 -1.04
N LEU A 2 8.37 13.16 -0.44
CA LEU A 2 7.01 12.72 -0.81
C LEU A 2 5.95 13.84 -0.75
N GLY A 3 5.98 14.68 0.29
CA GLY A 3 5.08 15.84 0.39
C GLY A 3 5.29 16.86 -0.73
N ASP A 4 6.52 17.01 -1.23
CA ASP A 4 6.84 17.94 -2.31
C ASP A 4 6.23 17.44 -3.62
N ILE A 5 6.28 16.12 -3.88
CA ILE A 5 5.68 15.49 -5.07
C ILE A 5 4.16 15.72 -5.07
N PHE A 6 3.49 15.54 -3.92
CA PHE A 6 2.07 15.82 -3.77
C PHE A 6 1.71 17.31 -3.92
N ASN A 7 2.69 18.20 -3.78
CA ASN A 7 2.57 19.63 -4.06
C ASN A 7 3.05 20.01 -5.48
N GLY A 8 3.35 19.03 -6.34
CA GLY A 8 3.77 19.24 -7.73
C GLY A 8 5.28 19.49 -7.92
N CYS A 9 6.09 19.36 -6.88
CA CYS A 9 7.54 19.51 -6.95
C CYS A 9 8.22 18.14 -7.12
N SER A 10 8.77 17.89 -8.31
CA SER A 10 9.44 16.62 -8.67
C SER A 10 10.94 16.82 -8.84
N TYR A 11 11.75 15.83 -8.44
CA TYR A 11 13.22 15.90 -8.52
C TYR A 11 13.82 14.95 -9.57
N ASP A 12 13.06 13.95 -10.02
CA ASP A 12 13.45 13.02 -11.07
C ASP A 12 12.24 12.53 -11.88
N MET A 13 12.49 11.62 -12.83
CA MET A 13 11.46 11.09 -13.72
C MET A 13 10.39 10.26 -13.00
N LEU A 14 10.73 9.59 -11.90
CA LEU A 14 9.77 8.80 -11.11
C LEU A 14 8.84 9.72 -10.32
N ASP A 15 9.40 10.76 -9.71
CA ASP A 15 8.62 11.80 -9.05
C ASP A 15 7.65 12.47 -10.03
N CYS A 16 8.10 12.79 -11.26
CA CYS A 16 7.25 13.36 -12.31
C CYS A 16 6.09 12.44 -12.70
N ALA A 17 6.34 11.13 -12.83
CA ALA A 17 5.28 10.17 -13.16
C ALA A 17 4.24 10.03 -12.04
N LEU A 18 4.69 10.06 -10.78
CA LEU A 18 3.80 10.07 -9.63
C LEU A 18 3.00 11.37 -9.55
N ALA A 19 3.63 12.52 -9.80
CA ALA A 19 2.96 13.82 -9.82
C ALA A 19 1.86 13.89 -10.91
N ASP A 20 2.12 13.41 -12.13
CA ASP A 20 1.10 13.27 -13.19
C ASP A 20 -0.09 12.42 -12.70
N THR A 21 0.21 11.30 -12.04
CA THR A 21 -0.82 10.40 -11.52
C THR A 21 -1.67 11.08 -10.44
N ILE A 22 -1.05 11.80 -9.49
CA ILE A 22 -1.73 12.56 -8.44
C ILE A 22 -2.62 13.66 -9.03
N GLN A 23 -2.19 14.31 -10.12
CA GLN A 23 -3.01 15.32 -10.79
C GLN A 23 -4.26 14.72 -11.46
N ARG A 24 -4.18 13.47 -11.94
CA ARG A 24 -5.25 12.80 -12.72
C ARG A 24 -6.23 11.99 -11.87
N PHE A 25 -5.85 11.66 -10.65
CA PHE A 25 -6.61 10.80 -9.74
C PHE A 25 -6.61 11.37 -8.32
N PRO A 26 -7.73 11.31 -7.58
CA PRO A 26 -7.81 11.85 -6.22
C PRO A 26 -7.11 10.92 -5.22
N LEU A 27 -5.79 10.89 -5.25
CA LEU A 27 -4.95 10.07 -4.36
C LEU A 27 -4.76 10.75 -3.00
N ASP A 28 -4.92 9.97 -1.93
CA ASP A 28 -4.53 10.39 -0.57
C ASP A 28 -3.04 10.09 -0.36
N ILE A 29 -2.30 11.01 0.25
CA ILE A 29 -0.89 10.83 0.62
C ILE A 29 -0.71 9.82 1.76
N LYS A 30 -1.74 9.59 2.58
CA LYS A 30 -1.62 8.75 3.79
C LYS A 30 -1.16 7.31 3.49
N PRO A 31 -1.78 6.56 2.55
CA PRO A 31 -1.30 5.23 2.18
C PRO A 31 0.18 5.20 1.76
N PHE A 32 0.67 6.22 1.05
CA PHE A 32 2.08 6.31 0.65
C PHE A 32 3.01 6.50 1.86
N LYS A 33 2.63 7.34 2.82
CA LYS A 33 3.37 7.50 4.07
C LYS A 33 3.38 6.22 4.88
N ASP A 34 2.24 5.55 4.97
CA ASP A 34 2.09 4.29 5.70
C ASP A 34 2.95 3.20 5.06
N MET A 35 2.98 3.09 3.72
CA MET A 35 3.89 2.19 3.00
C MET A 35 5.36 2.44 3.37
N ILE A 36 5.79 3.71 3.40
CA ILE A 36 7.15 4.05 3.82
C ILE A 36 7.44 3.59 5.26
N GLN A 37 6.45 3.60 6.15
CA GLN A 37 6.62 3.02 7.48
C GLN A 37 6.74 1.51 7.44
N GLY A 38 5.97 0.82 6.60
CA GLY A 38 6.13 -0.63 6.35
C GLY A 38 7.55 -0.97 5.92
N MET A 39 8.08 -0.26 4.92
CA MET A 39 9.46 -0.45 4.45
C MET A 39 10.52 -0.15 5.51
N ARG A 40 10.21 0.69 6.51
CA ARG A 40 11.09 0.92 7.68
C ARG A 40 10.97 -0.19 8.71
N MET A 41 9.82 -0.84 8.84
CA MET A 41 9.67 -2.00 9.70
C MET A 41 10.56 -3.13 9.20
N ASP A 42 10.63 -3.34 7.88
CA ASP A 42 11.50 -4.37 7.25
C ASP A 42 12.98 -4.22 7.59
N THR A 43 13.45 -3.03 7.97
CA THR A 43 14.85 -2.82 8.34
C THR A 43 15.14 -3.08 9.81
N THR A 44 14.12 -3.27 10.65
CA THR A 44 14.26 -3.34 12.11
C THR A 44 13.50 -4.48 12.79
N LYS A 45 12.52 -5.11 12.12
CA LYS A 45 11.66 -6.14 12.69
C LYS A 45 11.65 -7.38 11.79
N ASP A 46 12.15 -8.49 12.33
CA ASP A 46 12.29 -9.79 11.66
C ASP A 46 11.29 -10.83 12.18
N ARG A 47 10.61 -10.57 13.30
CA ARG A 47 9.63 -11.48 13.92
C ARG A 47 8.40 -10.71 14.41
N TYR A 48 7.23 -11.35 14.30
CA TYR A 48 5.94 -10.81 14.75
C TYR A 48 5.40 -11.68 15.90
N GLU A 49 5.08 -11.05 17.04
CA GLU A 49 4.73 -11.77 18.27
C GLU A 49 3.36 -12.45 18.19
N ASN A 50 2.45 -11.85 17.43
CA ASN A 50 1.08 -12.32 17.28
C ASN A 50 0.50 -11.94 15.91
N PHE A 51 -0.66 -12.51 15.60
CA PHE A 51 -1.31 -12.28 14.31
C PHE A 51 -1.74 -10.82 14.10
N GLU A 52 -2.08 -10.09 15.16
CA GLU A 52 -2.46 -8.68 15.05
C GLU A 52 -1.28 -7.83 14.56
N GLU A 53 -0.09 -8.06 15.10
CA GLU A 53 1.12 -7.40 14.60
C GLU A 53 1.40 -7.75 13.14
N LEU A 54 1.28 -9.03 12.77
CA LEU A 54 1.47 -9.49 11.40
C LEU A 54 0.44 -8.88 10.45
N TYR A 55 -0.81 -8.76 10.89
CA TYR A 55 -1.91 -8.15 10.14
C TYR A 55 -1.64 -6.65 9.91
N ASN A 56 -1.18 -5.94 10.94
CA ASN A 56 -0.77 -4.54 10.83
C ASN A 56 0.41 -4.37 9.87
N TYR A 57 1.38 -5.28 9.88
CA TYR A 57 2.44 -5.29 8.87
C TYR A 57 1.88 -5.47 7.46
N CYS A 58 1.00 -6.45 7.24
CA CYS A 58 0.36 -6.67 5.93
C CYS A 58 -0.43 -5.44 5.46
N TYR A 59 -1.07 -4.71 6.37
CA TYR A 59 -1.68 -3.42 6.05
C TYR A 59 -0.64 -2.46 5.47
N TYR A 60 0.48 -2.25 6.18
CA TYR A 60 1.50 -1.29 5.78
C TYR A 60 2.13 -1.63 4.43
N VAL A 61 2.50 -2.88 4.18
CA VAL A 61 3.29 -3.25 2.97
C VAL A 61 2.45 -3.67 1.77
N ALA A 62 1.17 -4.00 1.93
CA ALA A 62 0.33 -4.46 0.82
C ALA A 62 -1.06 -3.83 0.82
N GLY A 63 -1.68 -3.68 2.00
CA GLY A 63 -2.95 -2.99 2.13
C GLY A 63 -2.89 -1.55 1.59
N THR A 64 -1.82 -0.83 1.89
CA THR A 64 -1.58 0.53 1.37
C THR A 64 -1.50 0.57 -0.16
N VAL A 65 -0.86 -0.40 -0.83
CA VAL A 65 -0.80 -0.49 -2.31
C VAL A 65 -2.20 -0.62 -2.89
N ALA A 66 -3.02 -1.47 -2.28
CA ALA A 66 -4.41 -1.63 -2.71
C ALA A 66 -5.17 -0.32 -2.57
N LEU A 67 -5.02 0.39 -1.45
CA LEU A 67 -5.65 1.71 -1.22
C LEU A 67 -5.17 2.77 -2.24
N MET A 68 -3.88 2.81 -2.57
CA MET A 68 -3.34 3.70 -3.61
C MET A 68 -3.94 3.43 -5.00
N SER A 69 -4.32 2.18 -5.26
CA SER A 69 -4.80 1.73 -6.57
C SER A 69 -6.31 1.95 -6.75
N VAL A 70 -7.10 2.07 -5.67
CA VAL A 70 -8.57 2.21 -5.74
C VAL A 70 -9.01 3.40 -6.61
N PRO A 71 -8.50 4.64 -6.42
CA PRO A 71 -8.94 5.77 -7.23
C PRO A 71 -8.65 5.63 -8.73
N ILE A 72 -7.72 4.74 -9.09
CA ILE A 72 -7.28 4.47 -10.46
C ILE A 72 -8.15 3.38 -11.10
N ILE A 73 -8.33 2.26 -10.40
CA ILE A 73 -9.00 1.06 -10.92
C ILE A 73 -10.53 1.18 -10.81
N ALA A 74 -11.05 1.67 -9.69
CA ALA A 74 -12.47 1.68 -9.40
C ALA A 74 -13.19 2.95 -9.91
N LYS A 75 -12.75 3.50 -11.05
CA LYS A 75 -13.44 4.60 -11.75
C LYS A 75 -14.74 4.07 -12.35
N SER A 76 -15.82 4.07 -11.57
CA SER A 76 -17.17 3.92 -12.13
C SER A 76 -18.12 4.94 -11.51
N PRO A 77 -18.62 5.91 -12.31
CA PRO A 77 -19.73 6.78 -11.92
C PRO A 77 -21.02 6.02 -11.61
N GLU A 78 -21.13 4.76 -12.04
CA GLU A 78 -22.35 3.94 -12.04
C GLU A 78 -22.36 2.87 -10.93
N SER A 79 -21.27 2.75 -10.16
CA SER A 79 -21.15 1.72 -9.13
C SER A 79 -21.99 2.07 -7.91
N LEU A 80 -23.16 1.43 -7.81
CA LEU A 80 -24.09 1.49 -6.66
C LEU A 80 -23.50 0.96 -5.34
N THR A 81 -22.28 0.40 -5.35
CA THR A 81 -21.52 0.06 -4.16
C THR A 81 -20.96 1.31 -3.50
N HIS A 82 -21.32 1.53 -2.24
CA HIS A 82 -20.81 2.63 -1.43
C HIS A 82 -19.27 2.63 -1.46
N ALA A 83 -18.64 3.77 -1.76
CA ALA A 83 -17.18 3.89 -1.86
C ALA A 83 -16.42 3.21 -0.71
N LYS A 84 -16.92 3.32 0.53
CA LYS A 84 -16.36 2.64 1.72
C LYS A 84 -16.22 1.12 1.56
N SER A 85 -17.16 0.46 0.89
CA SER A 85 -17.13 -0.98 0.63
C SER A 85 -16.02 -1.37 -0.35
N ILE A 86 -15.73 -0.51 -1.35
CA ILE A 86 -14.66 -0.75 -2.31
C ILE A 86 -13.29 -0.64 -1.63
N TYR A 87 -13.07 0.41 -0.84
CA TYR A 87 -11.81 0.58 -0.10
C TYR A 87 -11.58 -0.57 0.90
N HIS A 88 -12.63 -1.00 1.60
CA HIS A 88 -12.53 -2.16 2.49
C HIS A 88 -12.18 -3.44 1.72
N THR A 89 -12.86 -3.71 0.61
CA THR A 89 -12.57 -4.89 -0.24
C THR A 89 -11.15 -4.87 -0.78
N ALA A 90 -10.68 -3.73 -1.28
CA ALA A 90 -9.31 -3.56 -1.74
C ALA A 90 -8.30 -3.80 -0.62
N LEU A 91 -8.57 -3.27 0.58
CA LEU A 91 -7.71 -3.50 1.74
C LEU A 91 -7.63 -4.98 2.11
N CYS A 92 -8.77 -5.67 2.19
CA CYS A 92 -8.80 -7.12 2.44
C CYS A 92 -8.02 -7.90 1.37
N LEU A 93 -8.15 -7.52 0.09
CA LEU A 93 -7.42 -8.15 -1.00
C LEU A 93 -5.90 -7.94 -0.85
N GLY A 94 -5.44 -6.73 -0.55
CA GLY A 94 -4.03 -6.43 -0.32
C GLY A 94 -3.45 -7.26 0.84
N ILE A 95 -4.17 -7.31 1.96
CA ILE A 95 -3.75 -8.11 3.13
C ILE A 95 -3.75 -9.60 2.80
N GLY A 96 -4.79 -10.11 2.15
CA GLY A 96 -4.86 -11.53 1.76
C GLY A 96 -3.73 -11.93 0.81
N ASN A 97 -3.36 -11.06 -0.14
CA ASN A 97 -2.23 -11.30 -1.03
C ASN A 97 -0.90 -11.33 -0.27
N GLN A 98 -0.71 -10.47 0.74
CA GLN A 98 0.53 -10.48 1.52
C GLN A 98 0.64 -11.71 2.42
N LEU A 99 -0.44 -12.11 3.07
CA LEU A 99 -0.50 -13.37 3.80
C LEU A 99 -0.20 -14.56 2.86
N THR A 100 -0.69 -14.51 1.63
CA THR A 100 -0.38 -15.52 0.60
C THR A 100 1.11 -15.54 0.25
N ASN A 101 1.76 -14.37 0.09
CA ASN A 101 3.21 -14.30 -0.12
C ASN A 101 3.99 -14.92 1.05
N ILE A 102 3.65 -14.55 2.28
CA ILE A 102 4.29 -15.11 3.49
C ILE A 102 4.14 -16.63 3.53
N LEU A 103 2.95 -17.17 3.27
CA LEU A 103 2.72 -18.62 3.27
C LEU A 103 3.48 -19.34 2.16
N ARG A 104 3.66 -18.69 1.00
CA ARG A 104 4.41 -19.24 -0.13
C ARG A 104 5.90 -19.28 0.17
N ASP A 105 6.43 -18.25 0.84
CA ASP A 105 7.86 -17.97 0.89
C ASP A 105 8.50 -18.31 2.26
N VAL A 106 7.77 -18.99 3.17
CA VAL A 106 8.25 -19.36 4.53
C VAL A 106 9.67 -19.94 4.56
N GLY A 107 9.98 -20.85 3.64
CA GLY A 107 11.29 -21.51 3.60
C GLY A 107 12.42 -20.60 3.12
N GLU A 108 12.12 -19.70 2.16
CA GLU A 108 13.08 -18.72 1.65
C GLU A 108 13.34 -17.65 2.71
N ASP A 109 12.27 -17.09 3.29
CA ASP A 109 12.35 -16.08 4.35
C ASP A 109 13.12 -16.59 5.57
N ALA A 110 12.86 -17.82 6.02
CA ALA A 110 13.60 -18.43 7.13
C ALA A 110 15.10 -18.62 6.84
N SER A 111 15.51 -18.70 5.57
CA SER A 111 16.92 -18.79 5.19
C SER A 111 17.64 -17.43 5.20
N MET A 112 16.88 -16.33 5.14
CA MET A 112 17.38 -14.97 5.10
C MET A 112 17.47 -14.31 6.49
N GLY A 113 16.74 -14.82 7.48
CA GLY A 113 16.77 -14.30 8.86
C GLY A 113 15.39 -14.23 9.48
#